data_AF-A0A7G9RE11-F1
#
_entry.id   AF-A0A7G9RE11-F1
#
_cell.length_a   1.000
_cell.length_b   1.000
_cell.length_c   1.000
_cell.angle_alpha   90.00
_cell.angle_beta   90.00
_cell.angle_gamma   90.00
#
_symmetry.space_group_name_H-M   'P 1'
#
loop_
_entity.id
_entity.type
_entity.pdbx_description
1 polymer ?
#
loop_
_entity_poly.entity_id
_entity_poly.type
_entity_poly.pdbx_seq_one_letter_code
_entity_poly.pdbx_strand_id
1 'polypeptide(L)'
;MSLPPPGDLTAAPRDLVHDLAGLLGGAEVVRRCVELLDGGDPRPELDLLPHLAGRPGVAYPAGGWPPYWPRVWAARALLYVWDDSAAPAVLAGLGDDSWRVVEMCLKVSALRELPAGDRGVAATAHELSRVRSAALRALGAGGDVEHVPAVRAGLDDPDEQVRRSAARALDRMRERLDLG
;
A
#
# COMPACT_ATOMS: atom_id res chain seq x y z
N MET A 1 24.83 -4.60 9.98
CA MET A 1 25.45 -5.56 9.04
C MET A 1 24.80 -5.33 7.69
N SER A 2 25.56 -5.13 6.62
CA SER A 2 24.98 -4.87 5.29
C SER A 2 24.36 -6.15 4.72
N LEU A 3 23.14 -6.08 4.19
CA LEU A 3 22.52 -7.17 3.45
C LEU A 3 23.33 -7.52 2.20
N PRO A 4 23.48 -8.80 1.84
CA PRO A 4 23.93 -9.16 0.50
C PRO A 4 22.87 -8.74 -0.54
N PRO A 5 23.26 -8.42 -1.78
CA PRO A 5 22.29 -8.14 -2.85
C PRO A 5 21.48 -9.40 -3.21
N PRO A 6 20.26 -9.25 -3.76
CA PRO A 6 19.49 -10.37 -4.30
C PRO A 6 20.25 -11.12 -5.39
N GLY A 7 20.08 -12.45 -5.45
CA GLY A 7 20.71 -13.28 -6.48
C GLY A 7 20.20 -13.03 -7.89
N ASP A 8 18.91 -12.69 -8.04
CA ASP A 8 18.28 -12.32 -9.31
C ASP A 8 17.47 -11.03 -9.19
N LEU A 9 18.02 -9.92 -9.69
CA LEU A 9 17.36 -8.61 -9.70
C LEU A 9 16.18 -8.47 -10.67
N THR A 10 15.88 -9.51 -11.45
CA THR A 10 14.76 -9.57 -12.40
C THR A 10 13.57 -10.37 -11.88
N ALA A 11 13.73 -11.05 -10.75
CA ALA A 11 12.65 -11.76 -10.08
C ALA A 11 11.47 -10.82 -9.74
N ALA A 12 10.28 -11.39 -9.60
CA ALA A 12 9.12 -10.61 -9.27
C ALA A 12 9.30 -9.95 -7.88
N PRO A 13 8.78 -8.72 -7.64
CA PRO A 13 8.93 -8.06 -6.36
C PRO A 13 8.42 -8.88 -5.16
N ARG A 14 7.42 -9.75 -5.37
CA ARG A 14 6.94 -10.68 -4.34
C ARG A 14 8.03 -11.66 -3.91
N ASP A 15 8.69 -12.28 -4.88
CA ASP A 15 9.69 -13.33 -4.64
C ASP A 15 10.92 -12.71 -3.97
N LEU A 16 11.36 -11.54 -4.44
CA LEU A 16 12.44 -10.78 -3.80
C LEU A 16 12.15 -10.45 -2.32
N VAL A 17 10.93 -10.00 -2.01
CA VAL A 17 10.53 -9.67 -0.64
C VAL A 17 10.39 -10.93 0.22
N HIS A 18 9.97 -12.06 -0.34
CA HIS A 18 9.92 -13.36 0.35
C HIS A 18 11.31 -13.91 0.65
N ASP A 19 12.23 -13.84 -0.31
CA ASP A 19 13.64 -14.21 -0.11
C ASP A 19 14.28 -13.34 0.99
N LEU A 20 14.04 -12.03 0.95
CA LEU A 20 14.49 -11.11 1.99
C LEU A 20 13.94 -11.50 3.38
N ALA A 21 12.66 -11.86 3.47
CA ALA A 21 12.08 -12.33 4.73
C ALA A 21 12.68 -13.65 5.20
N GLY A 22 13.15 -14.52 4.29
CA GLY A 22 13.94 -15.70 4.63
C GLY A 22 15.31 -15.35 5.22
N LEU A 23 15.92 -14.24 4.78
CA LEU A 23 17.23 -13.78 5.25
C LEU A 23 17.17 -13.04 6.59
N LEU A 24 16.17 -12.17 6.78
CA LEU A 24 16.07 -11.28 7.95
C LEU A 24 15.03 -11.69 8.98
N GLY A 25 14.09 -12.54 8.59
CA GLY A 25 12.83 -12.72 9.31
C GLY A 25 11.80 -11.65 8.93
N GLY A 26 10.53 -12.04 8.86
CA GLY A 26 9.45 -11.15 8.41
C GLY A 26 9.28 -9.90 9.27
N ALA A 27 9.42 -10.01 10.59
CA ALA A 27 9.27 -8.88 11.51
C ALA A 27 10.29 -7.77 11.26
N GLU A 28 11.54 -8.12 10.95
CA GLU A 28 12.57 -7.12 10.66
C GLU A 28 12.35 -6.48 9.29
N VAL A 29 11.91 -7.25 8.28
CA VAL A 29 11.50 -6.68 6.98
C VAL A 29 10.38 -5.66 7.16
N VAL A 30 9.37 -6.00 7.96
CA VAL A 30 8.26 -5.10 8.26
C VAL A 30 8.75 -3.85 8.96
N ARG A 31 9.55 -3.98 10.03
CA ARG A 31 10.10 -2.83 10.76
C ARG A 31 10.84 -1.86 9.83
N ARG A 32 11.72 -2.38 8.96
CA ARG A 32 12.48 -1.55 8.01
C ARG A 32 11.60 -0.93 6.91
N CYS A 33 10.54 -1.62 6.48
CA CYS A 33 9.54 -1.03 5.57
C CYS A 33 8.74 0.10 6.24
N VAL A 34 8.43 -0.02 7.53
CA VAL A 34 7.77 1.03 8.31
C VAL A 34 8.66 2.28 8.39
N GLU A 35 9.95 2.13 8.72
CA GLU A 35 10.91 3.25 8.75
C GLU A 35 10.97 4.02 7.42
N LEU A 36 10.97 3.29 6.29
CA LEU A 36 10.88 3.91 4.97
C LEU A 36 9.54 4.63 4.79
N LEU A 37 8.43 3.97 5.09
CA LEU A 37 7.09 4.49 4.85
C LEU A 37 6.78 5.74 5.68
N ASP A 38 7.32 5.86 6.89
CA ASP A 38 7.18 7.03 7.75
C ASP A 38 7.90 8.28 7.21
N GLY A 39 8.62 8.15 6.09
CA GLY A 39 9.22 9.28 5.38
C GLY A 39 10.56 9.73 5.95
N GLY A 40 11.19 8.89 6.77
CA GLY A 40 12.56 9.07 7.20
C GLY A 40 13.55 9.12 6.02
N ASP A 41 14.76 9.57 6.33
CA ASP A 41 15.88 9.52 5.40
C ASP A 41 16.11 8.07 4.92
N PRO A 42 16.06 7.77 3.61
CA PRO A 42 16.21 6.40 3.11
C PRO A 42 17.66 5.89 3.12
N ARG A 43 18.65 6.74 3.45
CA ARG A 43 20.08 6.36 3.44
C ARG A 43 20.42 5.15 4.33
N PRO A 44 19.85 4.96 5.52
CA PRO A 44 20.07 3.77 6.34
C PRO A 44 19.52 2.49 5.70
N GLU A 45 18.61 2.63 4.74
CA GLU A 45 17.81 1.54 4.15
C GLU A 45 18.22 1.22 2.70
N LEU A 46 19.34 1.75 2.21
CA LEU A 46 19.75 1.57 0.80
C LEU A 46 20.06 0.12 0.43
N ASP A 47 20.53 -0.70 1.37
CA ASP A 47 20.79 -2.12 1.13
C ASP A 47 19.47 -2.94 1.04
N LEU A 48 18.36 -2.39 1.53
CA LEU A 48 17.02 -2.98 1.43
C LEU A 48 16.39 -2.79 0.06
N LEU A 49 16.62 -1.63 -0.58
CA LEU A 49 15.91 -1.23 -1.81
C LEU A 49 16.02 -2.24 -2.97
N PRO A 50 17.17 -2.89 -3.23
CA PRO A 50 17.28 -3.94 -4.25
C PRO A 50 16.32 -5.12 -4.00
N HIS A 51 16.05 -5.46 -2.74
CA HIS A 51 15.10 -6.50 -2.37
C HIS A 51 13.64 -6.06 -2.51
N LEU A 52 13.35 -4.76 -2.35
CA LEU A 52 11.99 -4.25 -2.52
C LEU A 52 11.62 -3.96 -3.97
N ALA A 53 12.62 -3.72 -4.83
CA ALA A 53 12.42 -3.15 -6.16
C ALA A 53 13.29 -3.71 -7.29
N GLY A 54 14.22 -4.62 -7.02
CA GLY A 54 15.14 -5.15 -8.02
C GLY A 54 16.07 -4.06 -8.57
N ARG A 55 16.25 -4.04 -9.90
CA ARG A 55 17.12 -3.07 -10.59
C ARG A 55 16.85 -1.59 -10.23
N PRO A 56 15.59 -1.10 -10.17
CA PRO A 56 15.28 0.23 -9.63
C PRO A 56 15.88 0.52 -8.25
N GLY A 57 15.85 -0.46 -7.34
CA GLY A 57 16.41 -0.30 -5.99
C GLY A 57 17.92 -0.14 -6.01
N VAL A 58 18.62 -0.86 -6.89
CA VAL A 58 20.06 -0.71 -7.12
C VAL A 58 20.39 0.65 -7.73
N ALA A 59 19.53 1.15 -8.63
CA ALA A 59 19.75 2.42 -9.32
C ALA A 59 19.41 3.65 -8.47
N TYR A 60 18.56 3.51 -7.43
CA TYR A 60 18.06 4.63 -6.64
C TYR A 60 19.16 5.55 -6.05
N PRO A 61 20.27 5.03 -5.44
CA PRO A 61 21.32 5.87 -4.88
C PRO A 61 22.03 6.77 -5.91
N ALA A 62 21.99 6.40 -7.20
CA ALA A 62 22.56 7.21 -8.28
C ALA A 62 21.72 8.46 -8.60
N GLY A 63 20.53 8.60 -8.02
CA GLY A 63 19.63 9.73 -8.22
C GLY A 63 18.71 9.57 -9.45
N GLY A 64 17.98 10.64 -9.78
CA GLY A 64 17.03 10.66 -10.90
C GLY A 64 15.65 10.06 -10.59
N TRP A 65 15.44 9.59 -9.37
CA TRP A 65 14.16 9.09 -8.89
C TRP A 65 13.46 10.12 -8.00
N PRO A 66 12.14 10.33 -8.13
CA PRO A 66 11.37 11.05 -7.14
C PRO A 66 11.58 10.48 -5.72
N PRO A 67 11.67 11.34 -4.69
CA PRO A 67 12.06 10.91 -3.33
C PRO A 67 11.04 9.99 -2.66
N TYR A 68 9.80 9.89 -3.17
CA TYR A 68 8.76 9.03 -2.61
C TYR A 68 8.91 7.53 -2.96
N TRP A 69 9.79 7.16 -3.90
CA TRP A 69 9.85 5.77 -4.40
C TRP A 69 10.21 4.72 -3.34
N PRO A 70 11.14 4.96 -2.40
CA PRO A 70 11.39 4.02 -1.32
C PRO A 70 10.14 3.71 -0.50
N ARG A 71 9.29 4.72 -0.22
CA ARG A 71 8.01 4.54 0.48
C ARG A 71 7.04 3.67 -0.31
N VAL A 72 6.96 3.88 -1.62
CA VAL A 72 6.13 3.05 -2.51
C VAL A 72 6.58 1.60 -2.49
N TRP A 73 7.89 1.34 -2.54
CA TRP A 73 8.42 -0.01 -2.52
C TRP A 73 8.24 -0.69 -1.16
N ALA A 74 8.41 0.06 -0.07
CA ALA A 74 8.13 -0.39 1.28
C ALA A 74 6.65 -0.75 1.48
N ALA A 75 5.72 0.15 1.13
CA ALA A 75 4.30 -0.12 1.19
C ALA A 75 3.90 -1.32 0.32
N ARG A 76 4.51 -1.48 -0.86
CA ARG A 76 4.29 -2.67 -1.70
C ARG A 76 4.78 -3.96 -1.03
N ALA A 77 5.94 -3.93 -0.36
CA ALA A 77 6.47 -5.09 0.33
C ALA A 77 5.52 -5.59 1.44
N LEU A 78 4.78 -4.67 2.08
CA LEU A 78 3.76 -4.99 3.08
C LEU A 78 2.54 -5.77 2.52
N LEU A 79 2.37 -5.81 1.18
CA LEU A 79 1.42 -6.73 0.54
C LEU A 79 1.88 -8.19 0.62
N TYR A 80 3.19 -8.44 0.70
CA TYR A 80 3.78 -9.77 0.60
C TYR A 80 4.23 -10.33 1.94
N VAL A 81 4.71 -9.48 2.83
CA VAL A 81 5.17 -9.81 4.19
C VAL A 81 4.50 -8.82 5.15
N TRP A 82 3.89 -9.31 6.22
CA TRP A 82 3.04 -8.49 7.08
C TRP A 82 3.19 -8.86 8.55
N ASP A 83 3.09 -7.83 9.38
CA ASP A 83 2.91 -7.88 10.81
C ASP A 83 2.02 -6.69 11.19
N ASP A 84 1.13 -6.85 12.18
CA ASP A 84 0.14 -5.83 12.54
C ASP A 84 0.79 -4.54 13.07
N SER A 85 2.05 -4.59 13.52
CA SER A 85 2.83 -3.39 13.86
C SER A 85 2.98 -2.39 12.71
N ALA A 86 2.78 -2.82 11.45
CA ALA A 86 2.80 -1.92 10.29
C ALA A 86 1.51 -1.13 10.08
N ALA A 87 0.41 -1.51 10.73
CA ALA A 87 -0.89 -0.88 10.50
C ALA A 87 -0.88 0.65 10.72
N PRO A 88 -0.27 1.21 11.78
CA PRO A 88 -0.21 2.65 11.98
C PRO A 88 0.48 3.40 10.83
N ALA A 89 1.62 2.89 10.35
CA ALA A 89 2.37 3.50 9.25
C ALA A 89 1.60 3.42 7.92
N VAL A 90 0.92 2.31 7.64
CA VAL A 90 0.06 2.17 6.46
C VAL A 90 -1.09 3.18 6.50
N LEU A 91 -1.77 3.33 7.65
CA LEU A 91 -2.85 4.28 7.83
C LEU A 91 -2.37 5.74 7.78
N ALA A 92 -1.16 6.03 8.26
CA ALA A 92 -0.50 7.32 8.10
C ALA A 92 -0.25 7.63 6.62
N GLY A 93 0.28 6.66 5.85
CA GLY A 93 0.58 6.81 4.42
C GLY A 93 -0.64 7.04 3.52
N LEU A 94 -1.87 6.85 4.01
CA LEU A 94 -3.08 7.26 3.28
C LEU A 94 -3.19 8.78 3.10
N GLY A 95 -2.42 9.56 3.87
CA GLY A 95 -2.32 11.02 3.76
C GLY A 95 -1.01 11.52 3.16
N ASP A 96 -0.22 10.67 2.50
CA ASP A 96 1.04 11.07 1.87
C ASP A 96 0.81 12.01 0.68
N ASP A 97 1.69 13.00 0.50
CA ASP A 97 1.65 13.94 -0.63
C ASP A 97 1.80 13.22 -2.00
N SER A 98 2.46 12.06 -2.01
CA SER A 98 2.57 11.21 -3.18
C SER A 98 1.36 10.31 -3.32
N TRP A 99 0.56 10.61 -4.34
CA TRP A 99 -0.57 9.80 -4.78
C TRP A 99 -0.23 8.30 -4.93
N ARG A 100 1.03 7.95 -5.25
CA ARG A 100 1.46 6.56 -5.44
C ARG A 100 1.73 5.85 -4.10
N VAL A 101 2.13 6.57 -3.07
CA VAL A 101 2.20 6.04 -1.70
C VAL A 101 0.78 5.80 -1.19
N VAL A 102 -0.11 6.79 -1.32
CA VAL A 102 -1.53 6.66 -0.99
C VAL A 102 -2.15 5.44 -1.67
N GLU A 103 -1.95 5.27 -2.97
CA GLU A 103 -2.48 4.11 -3.71
C GLU A 103 -1.95 2.76 -3.16
N MET A 104 -0.67 2.67 -2.79
CA MET A 104 -0.13 1.44 -2.19
C MET A 104 -0.69 1.20 -0.81
N CYS A 105 -0.75 2.22 0.05
CA CYS A 105 -1.32 2.10 1.38
C CYS A 105 -2.80 1.68 1.33
N LEU A 106 -3.60 2.23 0.41
CA LEU A 106 -5.00 1.77 0.20
C LEU A 106 -5.07 0.30 -0.23
N LYS A 107 -4.13 -0.18 -1.06
CA LYS A 107 -4.07 -1.60 -1.43
C LYS A 107 -3.72 -2.49 -0.24
N VAL A 108 -2.80 -2.05 0.61
CA VAL A 108 -2.46 -2.77 1.84
C VAL A 108 -3.65 -2.76 2.78
N SER A 109 -4.29 -1.61 3.01
CA SER A 109 -5.51 -1.50 3.82
C SER A 109 -6.63 -2.41 3.32
N ALA A 110 -6.83 -2.51 2.00
CA ALA A 110 -7.82 -3.41 1.43
C ALA A 110 -7.49 -4.90 1.66
N LEU A 111 -6.22 -5.29 1.55
CA LEU A 111 -5.77 -6.68 1.75
C LEU A 111 -5.79 -7.08 3.22
N ARG A 112 -5.46 -6.14 4.11
CA ARG A 112 -5.32 -6.35 5.56
C ARG A 112 -6.55 -5.92 6.36
N GLU A 113 -7.61 -5.49 5.67
CA GLU A 113 -8.86 -5.02 6.26
C GLU A 113 -8.68 -3.88 7.27
N LEU A 114 -7.70 -3.00 7.04
CA LEU A 114 -7.43 -1.87 7.92
C LEU A 114 -8.49 -0.77 7.77
N PRO A 115 -8.86 -0.09 8.86
CA PRO A 115 -9.86 0.97 8.82
C PRO A 115 -9.30 2.23 8.16
N ALA A 116 -9.50 2.38 6.85
CA ALA A 116 -8.99 3.52 6.09
C ALA A 116 -9.62 4.86 6.50
N GLY A 117 -10.79 4.84 7.15
CA GLY A 117 -11.44 6.01 7.75
C GLY A 117 -11.69 7.16 6.77
N ASP A 118 -11.69 8.37 7.31
CA ASP A 118 -11.81 9.64 6.57
C ASP A 118 -10.78 9.79 5.44
N ARG A 119 -9.56 9.27 5.62
CA ARG A 119 -8.54 9.31 4.56
C ARG A 119 -8.93 8.43 3.38
N GLY A 120 -9.52 7.27 3.65
CA GLY A 120 -10.16 6.43 2.63
C GLY A 120 -11.29 7.17 1.92
N VAL A 121 -12.18 7.84 2.66
CA VAL A 121 -13.27 8.65 2.08
C VAL A 121 -12.72 9.74 1.17
N ALA A 122 -11.75 10.53 1.65
CA ALA A 122 -11.14 11.60 0.85
C ALA A 122 -10.53 11.06 -0.45
N ALA A 123 -9.88 9.89 -0.41
CA ALA A 123 -9.27 9.26 -1.58
C ALA A 123 -10.30 8.78 -2.63
N THR A 124 -11.59 8.64 -2.28
CA THR A 124 -12.66 8.35 -3.26
C THR A 124 -12.93 9.50 -4.22
N ALA A 125 -12.47 10.72 -3.91
CA ALA A 125 -12.58 11.90 -4.77
C ALA A 125 -11.27 12.25 -5.51
N HIS A 126 -10.24 11.39 -5.44
CA HIS A 126 -8.93 11.66 -6.03
C HIS A 126 -8.99 11.78 -7.57
N GLU A 127 -8.16 12.63 -8.17
CA GLU A 127 -8.16 12.89 -9.63
C GLU A 127 -7.90 11.60 -10.46
N LEU A 128 -7.00 10.75 -9.96
CA LEU A 128 -6.65 9.46 -10.57
C LEU A 128 -7.66 8.35 -10.22
N SER A 129 -8.27 7.75 -11.24
CA SER A 129 -9.25 6.68 -11.07
C SER A 129 -8.71 5.44 -10.36
N ARG A 130 -7.40 5.16 -10.50
CA ARG A 130 -6.75 4.05 -9.78
C ARG A 130 -6.66 4.26 -8.28
N VAL A 131 -6.56 5.51 -7.81
CA VAL A 131 -6.60 5.85 -6.38
C VAL A 131 -8.03 5.73 -5.87
N ARG A 132 -9.02 6.29 -6.58
CA ARG A 132 -10.45 6.14 -6.24
C ARG A 132 -10.86 4.67 -6.12
N SER A 133 -10.48 3.86 -7.11
CA SER A 133 -10.74 2.41 -7.12
C SER A 133 -10.09 1.70 -5.93
N ALA A 134 -8.87 2.09 -5.53
CA ALA A 134 -8.20 1.52 -4.36
C ALA A 134 -8.88 1.94 -3.06
N ALA A 135 -9.35 3.18 -2.97
CA ALA A 135 -10.08 3.70 -1.83
C ALA A 135 -11.39 2.97 -1.58
N LEU A 136 -12.20 2.78 -2.63
CA LEU A 136 -13.44 2.02 -2.54
C LEU A 136 -13.19 0.57 -2.07
N ARG A 137 -12.14 -0.07 -2.58
CA ARG A 137 -11.73 -1.41 -2.12
C ARG A 137 -11.32 -1.43 -0.64
N ALA A 138 -10.56 -0.43 -0.19
CA ALA A 138 -10.15 -0.32 1.21
C ALA A 138 -11.35 -0.09 2.14
N LEU A 139 -12.25 0.84 1.78
CA LEU A 139 -13.48 1.11 2.53
C LEU A 139 -14.41 -0.10 2.55
N GLY A 140 -14.56 -0.81 1.44
CA GLY A 140 -15.33 -2.05 1.41
C GLY A 140 -14.75 -3.15 2.30
N ALA A 141 -13.42 -3.17 2.46
CA ALA A 141 -12.72 -4.19 3.23
C ALA A 141 -12.69 -3.92 4.74
N GLY A 142 -12.43 -2.67 5.14
CA GLY A 142 -12.19 -2.30 6.54
C GLY A 142 -13.06 -1.15 7.06
N GLY A 143 -13.88 -0.52 6.21
CA GLY A 143 -14.82 0.54 6.61
C GLY A 143 -16.08 -0.01 7.26
N ASP A 144 -16.82 0.87 7.91
CA ASP A 144 -18.06 0.61 8.63
C ASP A 144 -19.26 1.34 7.98
N VAL A 145 -20.39 1.41 8.69
CA VAL A 145 -21.66 1.93 8.18
C VAL A 145 -21.57 3.40 7.75
N GLU A 146 -20.80 4.24 8.44
CA GLU A 146 -20.68 5.67 8.07
C GLU A 146 -19.98 5.88 6.72
N HIS A 147 -19.22 4.90 6.24
CA HIS A 147 -18.52 4.96 4.95
C HIS A 147 -19.40 4.58 3.75
N VAL A 148 -20.56 3.95 3.98
CA VAL A 148 -21.46 3.46 2.91
C VAL A 148 -21.88 4.56 1.92
N PRO A 149 -22.22 5.80 2.35
CA PRO A 149 -22.56 6.86 1.40
C PRO A 149 -21.42 7.19 0.43
N ALA A 150 -20.17 7.25 0.92
CA ALA A 150 -19.00 7.52 0.08
C ALA A 150 -18.77 6.38 -0.94
N VAL A 151 -18.90 5.13 -0.50
CA VAL A 151 -18.77 3.97 -1.39
C VAL A 151 -19.90 3.95 -2.43
N ARG A 152 -21.12 4.30 -2.04
CA ARG A 152 -22.28 4.37 -2.93
C ARG A 152 -22.13 5.44 -4.01
N ALA A 153 -21.58 6.60 -3.69
CA ALA A 153 -21.29 7.65 -4.66
C ALA A 153 -20.36 7.16 -5.79
N GLY A 154 -19.48 6.21 -5.51
CA GLY A 154 -18.60 5.61 -6.51
C GLY A 154 -19.31 4.80 -7.60
N LEU A 155 -20.60 4.46 -7.44
CA LEU A 155 -21.41 3.80 -8.48
C LEU A 155 -21.67 4.71 -9.70
N ASP A 156 -21.59 6.03 -9.51
CA ASP A 156 -21.81 7.03 -10.55
C ASP A 156 -20.49 7.59 -11.13
N ASP A 157 -19.34 7.00 -10.77
CA ASP A 157 -18.03 7.45 -11.27
C ASP A 157 -17.93 7.31 -12.80
N PRO A 158 -17.30 8.25 -13.52
CA PRO A 158 -17.10 8.13 -14.96
C PRO A 158 -16.27 6.91 -15.38
N ASP A 159 -15.36 6.44 -14.54
CA ASP A 159 -14.49 5.29 -14.82
C ASP A 159 -15.18 3.97 -14.45
N GLU A 160 -15.27 3.05 -15.41
CA GLU A 160 -15.91 1.74 -15.22
C GLU A 160 -15.26 0.90 -14.12
N GLN A 161 -13.94 0.97 -13.96
CA GLN A 161 -13.23 0.23 -12.92
C GLN A 161 -13.57 0.77 -11.53
N VAL A 162 -13.81 2.08 -11.40
CA VAL A 162 -14.24 2.69 -10.15
C VAL A 162 -15.66 2.23 -9.82
N ARG A 163 -16.61 2.28 -10.77
CA ARG A 163 -17.98 1.77 -10.57
C ARG A 163 -18.00 0.30 -10.15
N ARG A 164 -17.20 -0.55 -10.80
CA ARG A 164 -17.06 -1.97 -10.42
C ARG A 164 -16.48 -2.16 -9.01
N SER A 165 -15.55 -1.30 -8.61
CA SER A 165 -14.98 -1.32 -7.26
C SER A 165 -16.01 -0.90 -6.22
N ALA A 166 -16.83 0.13 -6.50
CA ALA A 166 -17.91 0.58 -5.64
C ALA A 166 -18.97 -0.51 -5.43
N ALA A 167 -19.44 -1.14 -6.50
CA ALA A 167 -20.43 -2.22 -6.41
C ALA A 167 -19.94 -3.37 -5.52
N ARG A 168 -18.72 -3.87 -5.77
CA ARG A 168 -18.10 -4.93 -4.96
C ARG A 168 -17.88 -4.52 -3.50
N ALA A 169 -17.50 -3.27 -3.27
CA ALA A 169 -17.31 -2.74 -1.93
C ALA A 169 -18.64 -2.69 -1.16
N LEU A 170 -19.73 -2.25 -1.79
CA LEU A 170 -21.07 -2.27 -1.18
C LEU A 170 -21.55 -3.68 -0.86
N ASP A 171 -21.38 -4.64 -1.77
CA ASP A 171 -21.76 -6.03 -1.53
C ASP A 171 -20.99 -6.60 -0.34
N ARG A 172 -19.67 -6.36 -0.29
CA ARG A 172 -18.85 -6.74 0.85
C ARG A 172 -19.30 -6.07 2.15
N MET A 173 -19.62 -4.78 2.12
CA MET A 173 -20.08 -4.06 3.31
C MET A 173 -21.44 -4.58 3.79
N ARG A 174 -22.36 -4.95 2.88
CA ARG A 174 -23.63 -5.58 3.25
C ARG A 174 -23.42 -6.88 4.00
N GLU A 175 -22.54 -7.74 3.49
CA GLU A 175 -22.20 -9.01 4.13
C GLU A 175 -21.51 -8.82 5.48
N ARG A 176 -20.59 -7.85 5.60
CA ARG A 176 -19.80 -7.63 6.83
C ARG A 176 -20.55 -6.90 7.94
N LEU A 177 -21.49 -6.02 7.57
CA LEU A 177 -22.16 -5.09 8.47
C LEU A 177 -23.65 -5.40 8.64
N ASP A 178 -24.11 -6.55 8.11
CA ASP A 178 -25.50 -7.00 8.13
C ASP A 178 -26.49 -5.91 7.64
N LEU A 179 -26.12 -5.22 6.57
CA LEU A 179 -26.97 -4.20 5.95
C LEU A 179 -27.99 -4.90 5.05
N GLY A 180 -29.20 -5.11 5.59
CA GLY A 180 -30.34 -5.69 4.89
C GLY A 180 -30.83 -4.91 3.66
#